data_AF-A0A8H6VUV0-F1
#
_entry.id   AF-A0A8H6VUV0-F1
#
_cell.length_a   1.000
_cell.length_b   1.000
_cell.length_c   1.000
_cell.angle_alpha   90.00
_cell.angle_beta   90.00
_cell.angle_gamma   90.00
#
_symmetry.space_group_name_H-M   'P 1'
#
loop_
_entity.id
_entity.type
_entity.pdbx_description
1 polymer ?
#
loop_
_entity_poly.entity_id
_entity_poly.type
_entity_poly.pdbx_seq_one_letter_code
_entity_poly.pdbx_strand_id
1 'polypeptide(L)'
;MPQAAKKEISSQRQQDKESKRARGALSCAECRRLKLKCDKTVPCSSCKRRGCSAICPNGSLITGQGTRFVLADTEKLHHKIATMSDRIRHLEDALAVLQSTVTPEPHPLLTRELLKIKSSIELHAAIDDVDADISNPIPEGEQPENVEDYIDAFGTLAIREDGAATFYGRSAGHESLLAG
;
A
#
# COMPACT_ATOMS: atom_id res chain seq x y z
N MET A 1 16.97 -24.95 -36.91
CA MET A 1 17.88 -24.02 -36.19
C MET A 1 17.61 -22.50 -36.39
N PRO A 2 16.40 -21.96 -36.69
CA PRO A 2 16.22 -20.50 -36.93
C PRO A 2 15.88 -19.64 -35.70
N GLN A 3 15.71 -20.24 -34.51
CA GLN A 3 15.20 -19.53 -33.32
C GLN A 3 16.28 -18.74 -32.57
N ALA A 4 17.55 -19.21 -32.60
CA ALA A 4 18.67 -18.56 -31.91
C ALA A 4 18.98 -17.16 -32.48
N ALA A 5 19.09 -17.04 -33.81
CA ALA A 5 19.39 -15.77 -34.48
C ALA A 5 18.31 -14.70 -34.24
N LYS A 6 17.03 -15.09 -34.15
CA LYS A 6 15.93 -14.15 -33.85
C LYS A 6 16.00 -13.60 -32.43
N LYS A 7 16.48 -14.40 -31.47
CA LYS A 7 16.64 -14.02 -30.06
C LYS A 7 17.81 -13.04 -29.87
N GLU A 8 18.88 -13.19 -30.63
CA GLU A 8 20.02 -12.27 -30.58
C GLU A 8 19.65 -10.89 -31.14
N ILE A 9 18.93 -10.85 -32.28
CA ILE A 9 18.46 -9.59 -32.88
C ILE A 9 17.50 -8.83 -31.95
N SER A 10 16.63 -9.53 -31.21
CA SER A 10 15.71 -8.88 -30.28
C SER A 10 16.42 -8.32 -29.05
N SER A 11 17.40 -9.03 -28.52
CA SER A 11 18.26 -8.59 -27.42
C SER A 11 19.06 -7.33 -27.79
N GLN A 12 19.70 -7.33 -28.96
CA GLN A 12 20.48 -6.18 -29.44
C GLN A 12 19.62 -4.91 -29.55
N ARG A 13 18.39 -5.05 -30.08
CA ARG A 13 17.43 -3.93 -30.17
C ARG A 13 16.99 -3.40 -28.81
N GLN A 14 16.97 -4.23 -27.77
CA GLN A 14 16.65 -3.80 -26.41
C GLN A 14 17.83 -3.02 -25.81
N GLN A 15 19.06 -3.52 -25.95
CA GLN A 15 20.28 -2.84 -25.51
C GLN A 15 20.46 -1.48 -26.19
N ASP A 16 20.15 -1.38 -27.48
CA ASP A 16 20.20 -0.10 -28.22
C ASP A 16 19.19 0.91 -27.66
N LYS A 17 17.97 0.46 -27.33
CA LYS A 17 16.93 1.32 -26.72
C LYS A 17 17.33 1.78 -25.32
N GLU A 18 17.96 0.90 -24.56
CA GLU A 18 18.48 1.21 -23.22
C GLU A 18 19.60 2.26 -23.31
N SER A 19 20.57 2.04 -24.19
CA SER A 19 21.67 2.97 -24.44
C SER A 19 21.20 4.34 -24.96
N LYS A 20 20.12 4.37 -25.75
CA LYS A 20 19.49 5.61 -26.19
C LYS A 20 18.76 6.35 -25.05
N ARG A 21 18.16 5.61 -24.11
CA ARG A 21 17.53 6.20 -22.92
C ARG A 21 18.56 6.72 -21.91
N ALA A 22 19.65 5.97 -21.68
CA ALA A 22 20.76 6.38 -20.82
C ALA A 22 21.38 7.72 -21.26
N ARG A 23 21.44 7.97 -22.58
CA ARG A 23 21.94 9.23 -23.16
C ARG A 23 20.90 10.35 -23.28
N GLY A 24 19.65 10.15 -22.83
CA GLY A 24 18.59 11.15 -22.96
C GLY A 24 18.08 11.37 -24.40
N ALA A 25 18.36 10.46 -25.34
CA ALA A 25 17.84 10.57 -26.71
C ALA A 25 16.34 10.18 -26.80
N LEU A 26 15.87 9.38 -25.85
CA LEU A 26 14.49 8.88 -25.74
C LEU A 26 13.88 9.27 -24.39
N SER A 27 12.55 9.35 -24.34
CA SER A 27 11.82 9.46 -23.08
C SER A 27 12.16 8.29 -22.15
N CYS A 28 12.33 8.54 -20.85
CA CYS A 28 12.61 7.49 -19.88
C CYS A 28 11.50 6.43 -19.84
N ALA A 29 11.84 5.22 -19.41
CA ALA A 29 10.91 4.10 -19.37
C ALA A 29 9.67 4.37 -18.51
N GLU A 30 9.86 4.97 -17.34
CA GLU A 30 8.77 5.29 -16.43
C GLU A 30 7.80 6.35 -16.99
N CYS A 31 8.29 7.46 -17.56
CA CYS A 31 7.41 8.44 -18.21
C CYS A 31 6.73 7.88 -19.46
N ARG A 32 7.41 7.03 -20.23
CA ARG A 32 6.80 6.35 -21.39
C ARG A 32 5.67 5.43 -20.96
N ARG A 33 5.83 4.67 -19.88
CA ARG A 33 4.79 3.79 -19.34
C ARG A 33 3.57 4.60 -18.88
N LEU A 34 3.81 5.66 -18.12
CA LEU A 34 2.76 6.53 -17.57
C LEU A 34 2.19 7.53 -18.59
N LYS A 35 2.71 7.53 -19.83
CA LYS A 35 2.33 8.49 -20.89
C LYS A 35 2.49 9.96 -20.47
N LEU A 36 3.51 10.26 -19.66
CA LEU A 36 3.84 11.61 -19.19
C LEU A 36 4.85 12.31 -20.10
N LYS A 37 4.87 13.65 -20.07
CA LYS A 37 5.93 14.45 -20.71
C LYS A 37 7.27 14.21 -20.02
N CYS A 38 8.29 13.86 -20.80
CA CYS A 38 9.66 13.64 -20.34
C CYS A 38 10.58 14.69 -20.96
N ASP A 39 11.32 15.41 -20.12
CA ASP A 39 12.36 16.37 -20.49
C ASP A 39 13.69 15.69 -20.90
N LYS A 40 13.75 14.35 -20.85
CA LYS A 40 14.86 13.49 -21.26
C LYS A 40 16.22 13.77 -20.59
N THR A 41 16.26 14.65 -19.60
CA THR A 41 17.37 14.72 -18.64
C THR A 41 17.39 13.42 -17.82
N VAL A 42 18.57 13.01 -17.35
CA VAL A 42 18.71 11.76 -16.58
C VAL A 42 19.31 12.08 -15.21
N PRO A 43 18.56 11.89 -14.10
CA PRO A 43 17.13 11.54 -14.05
C PRO A 43 16.24 12.72 -14.47
N CYS A 44 15.10 12.40 -15.08
CA CYS A 44 14.20 13.41 -15.67
C CYS A 44 13.44 14.19 -14.59
N SER A 45 13.07 15.45 -14.83
CA SER A 45 12.42 16.31 -13.81
C SER A 45 11.08 15.74 -13.32
N SER A 46 10.33 15.07 -14.20
CA SER A 46 9.10 14.35 -13.82
C SER A 46 9.38 13.21 -12.84
N CYS A 47 10.43 12.42 -13.09
CA CYS A 47 10.85 11.34 -12.20
C CYS A 47 11.39 11.85 -10.87
N LYS A 48 12.09 13.00 -10.86
CA LYS A 48 12.55 13.65 -9.63
C LYS A 48 11.39 14.06 -8.73
N ARG A 49 10.41 14.80 -9.27
CA ARG A 49 9.24 15.26 -8.50
C ARG A 49 8.38 14.11 -7.97
N ARG A 50 8.33 13.00 -8.70
CA ARG A 50 7.58 11.79 -8.30
C ARG A 50 8.35 10.84 -7.38
N GLY A 51 9.61 11.12 -7.05
CA GLY A 51 10.42 10.25 -6.19
C GLY A 51 10.91 8.96 -6.86
N CYS A 52 10.85 8.83 -8.19
CA CYS A 52 11.29 7.63 -8.92
C CYS A 52 12.62 7.85 -9.66
N SER A 53 13.47 8.75 -9.17
CA SER A 53 14.80 9.03 -9.75
C SER A 53 15.68 7.79 -9.83
N ALA A 54 15.59 6.90 -8.83
CA ALA A 54 16.43 5.70 -8.72
C ALA A 54 16.25 4.70 -9.88
N ILE A 55 15.10 4.73 -10.56
CA ILE A 55 14.81 3.84 -11.69
C ILE A 55 14.89 4.57 -13.05
N CYS A 56 15.06 5.88 -13.07
CA CYS A 56 15.22 6.64 -14.30
C CYS A 56 16.67 6.46 -14.80
N PRO A 57 16.92 6.13 -16.08
CA PRO A 57 16.04 6.27 -17.25
C PRO A 57 15.46 4.97 -17.82
N ASN A 58 15.96 3.81 -17.39
CA ASN A 58 15.67 2.51 -18.01
C ASN A 58 14.62 1.69 -17.25
N GLY A 59 14.55 1.89 -15.94
CA GLY A 59 13.60 1.22 -15.06
C GLY A 59 12.19 1.79 -15.16
N SER A 60 11.25 0.94 -14.84
CA SER A 60 9.84 1.24 -14.75
C SER A 60 9.29 0.50 -13.55
N LEU A 61 8.40 1.14 -12.78
CA LEU A 61 7.72 0.42 -11.70
C LEU A 61 6.79 -0.63 -12.31
N ILE A 62 6.83 -1.83 -11.75
CA ILE A 62 5.81 -2.83 -11.95
C ILE A 62 4.60 -2.38 -11.13
N THR A 63 3.50 -2.07 -11.82
CA THR A 63 2.23 -1.88 -11.14
C THR A 63 1.75 -3.26 -10.72
N GLY A 64 1.64 -3.51 -9.41
CA GLY A 64 0.64 -4.47 -8.95
C GLY A 64 -0.74 -4.00 -9.43
N GLN A 65 -1.73 -4.89 -9.50
CA GLN A 65 -3.10 -4.43 -9.73
C GLN A 65 -3.45 -3.35 -8.68
N GLY A 66 -3.86 -2.15 -9.12
CA GLY A 66 -4.15 -0.99 -8.26
C GLY A 66 -3.07 0.10 -8.21
N THR A 67 -3.20 1.03 -7.26
CA THR A 67 -2.30 2.18 -7.01
C THR A 67 -0.97 1.79 -6.35
N ARG A 68 -0.73 0.50 -6.15
CA ARG A 68 0.43 -0.02 -5.43
C ARG A 68 1.69 0.02 -6.29
N PHE A 69 2.57 0.97 -5.96
CA PHE A 69 3.94 1.01 -6.47
C PHE A 69 4.79 -0.01 -5.70
N VAL A 70 5.06 -1.18 -6.30
CA VAL A 70 6.00 -2.14 -5.72
C VAL A 70 7.37 -1.86 -6.32
N LEU A 71 8.28 -1.31 -5.51
CA LEU A 71 9.70 -1.31 -5.83
C LEU A 71 10.16 -2.78 -5.82
N ALA A 72 10.59 -3.29 -6.97
CA ALA A 72 11.37 -4.51 -7.01
C ALA A 72 12.62 -4.32 -6.12
N ASP A 73 13.01 -5.36 -5.37
CA ASP A 73 14.08 -5.40 -4.35
C ASP A 73 13.74 -4.99 -2.90
N THR A 74 12.51 -5.23 -2.43
CA THR A 74 12.26 -5.21 -0.98
C THR A 74 12.78 -6.46 -0.26
N GLU A 75 13.29 -7.47 -0.96
CA GLU A 75 13.76 -8.73 -0.36
C GLU A 75 14.85 -8.48 0.70
N LYS A 76 15.87 -7.67 0.40
CA LYS A 76 16.91 -7.33 1.38
C LYS A 76 16.35 -6.58 2.59
N LEU A 77 15.36 -5.74 2.38
CA LEU A 77 14.68 -5.00 3.45
C LEU A 77 13.87 -5.96 4.33
N HIS A 78 13.09 -6.87 3.73
CA HIS A 78 12.34 -7.90 4.46
C HIS A 78 13.26 -8.82 5.26
N HIS A 79 14.40 -9.25 4.70
CA HIS A 79 15.41 -10.02 5.43
C HIS A 79 15.98 -9.24 6.63
N LYS A 80 16.27 -7.94 6.44
CA LYS A 80 16.79 -7.09 7.51
C LYS A 80 15.74 -6.87 8.61
N ILE A 81 14.48 -6.64 8.24
CA ILE A 81 13.36 -6.52 9.18
C ILE A 81 13.20 -7.82 9.97
N ALA A 82 13.18 -8.98 9.32
CA ALA A 82 13.08 -10.28 10.00
C ALA A 82 14.24 -10.46 11.01
N THR A 83 15.48 -10.17 10.59
CA THR A 83 16.65 -10.25 11.47
C THR A 83 16.52 -9.31 12.68
N MET A 84 16.00 -8.10 12.48
CA MET A 84 15.77 -7.15 13.57
C MET A 84 14.64 -7.62 14.49
N SER A 85 13.51 -8.10 13.95
CA SER A 85 12.41 -8.66 14.75
C SER A 85 12.87 -9.83 15.62
N ASP A 86 13.70 -10.73 15.09
CA ASP A 86 14.31 -11.84 15.85
C ASP A 86 15.17 -11.33 16.99
N ARG A 87 16.06 -10.37 16.70
CA ARG A 87 16.94 -9.80 17.70
C ARG A 87 16.16 -9.13 18.83
N ILE A 88 15.10 -8.39 18.51
CA ILE A 88 14.28 -7.74 19.52
C ILE A 88 13.53 -8.81 20.35
N ARG A 89 13.11 -9.94 19.77
CA ARG A 89 12.46 -11.04 20.54
C ARG A 89 13.42 -11.60 21.58
N HIS A 90 14.65 -11.89 21.18
CA HIS A 90 15.68 -12.34 22.12
C HIS A 90 15.96 -11.31 23.23
N LEU A 91 15.93 -10.01 22.91
CA LEU A 91 16.14 -8.96 23.90
C LEU A 91 14.98 -8.87 24.89
N GLU A 92 13.74 -9.00 24.42
CA GLU A 92 12.55 -9.02 25.29
C GLU A 92 12.53 -10.26 26.19
N ASP A 93 12.85 -11.43 25.66
CA ASP A 93 12.95 -12.67 26.45
C ASP A 93 14.03 -12.53 27.54
N ALA A 94 15.21 -12.03 27.18
CA ALA A 94 16.28 -11.78 28.14
C ALA A 94 15.88 -10.74 29.20
N LEU A 95 15.15 -9.69 28.80
CA LEU A 95 14.64 -8.67 29.70
C LEU A 95 13.58 -9.24 30.66
N ALA A 96 12.71 -10.14 30.19
CA ALA A 96 11.72 -10.81 31.02
C ALA A 96 12.39 -11.67 32.09
N VAL A 97 13.40 -12.46 31.70
CA VAL A 97 14.20 -13.27 32.62
C VAL A 97 14.88 -12.38 33.65
N LEU A 98 15.57 -11.32 33.22
CA LEU A 98 16.28 -10.41 34.14
C LEU A 98 15.32 -9.70 35.09
N GLN A 99 14.18 -9.20 34.58
CA GLN A 99 13.18 -8.53 35.40
C GLN A 99 12.64 -9.44 36.49
N SER A 100 12.36 -10.72 36.17
CA SER A 100 11.87 -11.69 37.15
C SER A 100 12.83 -11.95 38.32
N THR A 101 14.12 -11.63 38.15
CA THR A 101 15.11 -11.72 39.25
C THR A 101 15.09 -10.52 40.18
N VAL A 102 14.53 -9.38 39.74
CA VAL A 102 14.53 -8.11 40.47
C VAL A 102 13.16 -7.83 41.09
N THR A 103 12.08 -8.07 40.34
CA THR A 103 10.71 -7.77 40.76
C THR A 103 9.71 -8.77 40.14
N PRO A 104 8.60 -9.09 40.84
CA PRO A 104 7.51 -9.87 40.28
C PRO A 104 6.70 -9.11 39.22
N GLU A 105 6.82 -7.79 39.12
CA GLU A 105 6.09 -6.99 38.14
C GLU A 105 6.74 -7.05 36.74
N PRO A 106 5.94 -7.18 35.67
CA PRO A 106 6.45 -7.20 34.31
C PRO A 106 7.11 -5.86 33.95
N HIS A 107 8.19 -5.92 33.16
CA HIS A 107 8.89 -4.71 32.73
C HIS A 107 7.99 -3.85 31.83
N PRO A 108 7.98 -2.51 31.95
CA PRO A 108 7.13 -1.62 31.14
C PRO A 108 7.29 -1.77 29.61
N LEU A 109 8.44 -2.27 29.16
CA LEU A 109 8.71 -2.57 27.74
C LEU A 109 8.18 -3.93 27.26
N LEU A 110 7.61 -4.74 28.15
CA LEU A 110 7.03 -6.06 27.87
C LEU A 110 5.50 -6.04 27.89
N THR A 111 4.88 -4.87 27.68
CA THR A 111 3.42 -4.76 27.59
C THR A 111 2.91 -5.42 26.32
N ARG A 112 1.69 -6.00 26.40
CA ARG A 112 1.08 -6.74 25.30
C ARG A 112 0.97 -5.93 24.00
N GLU A 113 0.81 -4.62 24.09
CA GLU A 113 0.75 -3.71 22.93
C GLU A 113 2.08 -3.63 22.19
N LEU A 114 3.20 -3.47 22.92
CA LEU A 114 4.53 -3.34 22.32
C LEU A 114 5.01 -4.65 21.67
N LEU A 115 4.61 -5.80 22.22
CA LEU A 115 4.96 -7.11 21.71
C LEU A 115 4.27 -7.43 20.36
N LYS A 116 3.13 -6.80 20.05
CA LYS A 116 2.39 -7.04 18.78
C LYS A 116 3.11 -6.47 17.55
N ILE A 117 3.88 -5.39 17.72
CA ILE A 117 4.44 -4.57 16.63
C ILE A 117 5.47 -5.32 15.73
N LYS A 118 5.80 -6.58 16.05
CA LYS A 118 6.97 -7.29 15.49
C LYS A 118 6.79 -8.06 14.21
N SER A 119 5.57 -8.29 13.74
CA SER A 119 5.38 -9.03 12.49
C SER A 119 5.37 -8.07 11.30
N SER A 120 6.26 -8.29 10.33
CA SER A 120 6.24 -7.62 9.02
C SER A 120 4.93 -7.85 8.24
N ILE A 121 4.13 -8.80 8.72
CA ILE A 121 2.83 -9.22 8.18
C ILE A 121 1.74 -8.23 8.60
N GLU A 122 1.79 -7.69 9.82
CA GLU A 122 0.79 -6.75 10.32
C GLU A 122 0.90 -5.36 9.68
N LEU A 123 2.08 -4.99 9.16
CA LEU A 123 2.23 -3.77 8.36
C LEU A 123 1.57 -3.86 6.97
N HIS A 124 1.33 -5.08 6.47
CA HIS A 124 0.53 -5.31 5.25
C HIS A 124 -0.95 -5.52 5.59
N ALA A 125 -1.27 -6.21 6.69
CA ALA A 125 -2.65 -6.46 7.14
C ALA A 125 -3.35 -5.19 7.65
N ALA A 126 -2.64 -4.28 8.33
CA ALA A 126 -3.20 -2.99 8.76
C ALA A 126 -3.61 -2.04 7.61
N ILE A 127 -3.29 -2.39 6.36
CA ILE A 127 -3.74 -1.68 5.15
C ILE A 127 -4.99 -2.35 4.55
N ASP A 128 -5.18 -3.66 4.77
CA ASP A 128 -6.38 -4.41 4.36
C ASP A 128 -7.50 -4.34 5.44
N ASP A 129 -7.18 -4.03 6.70
CA ASP A 129 -8.15 -3.95 7.81
C ASP A 129 -9.02 -2.67 7.84
N VAL A 130 -8.77 -1.68 6.96
CA VAL A 130 -9.68 -0.52 6.84
C VAL A 130 -11.05 -0.88 6.25
N ASP A 131 -11.24 -2.11 5.76
CA ASP A 131 -12.54 -2.65 5.31
C ASP A 131 -13.20 -3.63 6.30
N ALA A 132 -12.54 -4.03 7.40
CA ALA A 132 -13.04 -5.07 8.30
C ALA A 132 -13.53 -4.57 9.68
N ASP A 133 -13.24 -3.33 10.07
CA ASP A 133 -13.57 -2.79 11.41
C ASP A 133 -14.99 -2.19 11.55
N ILE A 134 -15.93 -2.51 10.63
CA ILE A 134 -17.38 -2.22 10.80
C ILE A 134 -18.14 -3.48 11.25
N SER A 135 -17.48 -4.43 11.92
CA SER A 135 -18.14 -5.67 12.37
C SER A 135 -17.85 -6.11 13.80
N ASN A 136 -17.21 -5.27 14.62
CA ASN A 136 -17.19 -5.48 16.07
C ASN A 136 -18.44 -4.83 16.72
N PRO A 137 -19.22 -5.58 17.52
CA PRO A 137 -20.33 -5.01 18.28
C PRO A 137 -19.80 -4.01 19.30
N ILE A 138 -20.30 -2.78 19.24
CA ILE A 138 -20.04 -1.73 20.23
C ILE A 138 -20.47 -2.25 21.63
N PRO A 139 -19.62 -2.14 22.67
CA PRO A 139 -20.03 -2.40 24.04
C PRO A 139 -21.13 -1.41 24.43
N GLU A 140 -22.27 -1.92 24.89
CA GLU A 140 -23.40 -1.15 25.40
C GLU A 140 -22.91 -0.13 26.44
N GLY A 141 -22.97 1.19 26.15
CA GLY A 141 -22.56 2.18 27.15
C GLY A 141 -22.49 3.66 26.80
N GLU A 142 -22.44 4.09 25.53
CA GLU A 142 -22.36 5.53 25.20
C GLU A 142 -23.23 5.85 23.99
N GLN A 143 -24.22 6.72 24.15
CA GLN A 143 -25.00 7.26 23.03
C GLN A 143 -24.13 8.29 22.27
N PRO A 144 -23.81 8.08 20.99
CA PRO A 144 -23.26 9.14 20.16
C PRO A 144 -24.43 9.99 19.63
N GLU A 145 -24.46 11.23 20.09
CA GLU A 145 -25.52 12.22 19.86
C GLU A 145 -25.52 12.86 18.47
N ASN A 146 -25.05 12.16 17.42
CA ASN A 146 -25.21 12.64 16.04
C ASN A 146 -25.06 11.55 14.96
N VAL A 147 -26.10 10.74 14.77
CA VAL A 147 -26.19 9.75 13.68
C VAL A 147 -26.51 10.41 12.33
N GLU A 148 -27.04 11.64 12.34
CA GLU A 148 -27.46 12.37 11.14
C GLU A 148 -26.28 12.78 10.24
N ASP A 149 -25.14 13.17 10.81
CA ASP A 149 -23.94 13.58 10.05
C ASP A 149 -23.26 12.42 9.31
N TYR A 150 -23.37 11.18 9.82
CA TYR A 150 -22.78 10.01 9.16
C TYR A 150 -23.57 9.59 7.91
N ILE A 151 -24.88 9.87 7.89
CA ILE A 151 -25.77 9.49 6.78
C ILE A 151 -25.62 10.49 5.62
N ASP A 152 -25.31 11.77 5.86
CA ASP A 152 -25.10 12.78 4.80
C ASP A 152 -23.80 12.58 3.98
N ALA A 153 -22.85 11.78 4.51
CA ALA A 153 -21.62 11.44 3.78
C ALA A 153 -21.87 10.45 2.62
N PHE A 154 -22.88 9.60 2.74
CA PHE A 154 -23.21 8.53 1.79
C PHE A 154 -24.66 8.70 1.34
N GLY A 155 -24.88 9.24 0.14
CA GLY A 155 -26.23 9.54 -0.37
C GLY A 155 -27.25 8.38 -0.30
N THR A 156 -28.52 8.68 -0.52
CA THR A 156 -29.63 7.73 -0.35
C THR A 156 -29.71 6.69 -1.48
N LEU A 157 -29.69 5.40 -1.13
CA LEU A 157 -29.97 4.28 -2.05
C LEU A 157 -31.41 3.80 -1.87
N ALA A 158 -32.24 3.90 -2.91
CA ALA A 158 -33.59 3.33 -2.91
C ALA A 158 -33.62 2.01 -3.69
N ILE A 159 -34.16 0.96 -3.06
CA ILE A 159 -34.36 -0.36 -3.68
C ILE A 159 -35.86 -0.55 -3.94
N ARG A 160 -36.22 -0.85 -5.19
CA ARG A 160 -37.59 -1.16 -5.61
C ARG A 160 -37.85 -2.66 -5.47
N GLU A 161 -39.13 -3.03 -5.37
CA GLU A 161 -39.56 -4.44 -5.24
C GLU A 161 -39.20 -5.31 -6.45
N ASP A 162 -38.98 -4.70 -7.61
CA ASP A 162 -38.48 -5.35 -8.83
C ASP A 162 -36.96 -5.61 -8.81
N GLY A 163 -36.28 -5.25 -7.71
CA GLY A 163 -34.83 -5.38 -7.54
C GLY A 163 -34.02 -4.25 -8.17
N ALA A 164 -34.65 -3.23 -8.76
CA ALA A 164 -33.93 -2.07 -9.26
C ALA A 164 -33.49 -1.15 -8.12
N ALA A 165 -32.22 -0.73 -8.14
CA ALA A 165 -31.67 0.21 -7.16
C ALA A 165 -31.33 1.55 -7.82
N THR A 166 -31.69 2.66 -7.18
CA THR A 166 -31.36 4.02 -7.62
C THR A 166 -30.61 4.76 -6.50
N PHE A 167 -29.40 5.21 -6.79
CA PHE A 167 -28.58 6.00 -5.87
C PHE A 167 -28.78 7.49 -6.13
N TYR A 168 -29.36 8.18 -5.15
CA TYR A 168 -29.48 9.63 -5.11
C TYR A 168 -28.32 10.14 -4.27
N GLY A 169 -27.42 10.93 -4.86
CA GLY A 169 -26.22 11.41 -4.18
C GLY A 169 -26.52 12.25 -2.91
N ARG A 170 -25.48 12.85 -2.33
CA ARG A 170 -25.52 13.55 -1.02
C ARG A 170 -26.58 14.65 -0.86
N SER A 171 -27.21 15.10 -1.94
CA SER A 171 -28.27 16.12 -1.90
C SER A 171 -29.68 15.57 -1.66
N ALA A 172 -29.86 14.25 -1.61
CA ALA A 172 -31.12 13.63 -1.24
C ALA A 172 -31.18 13.49 0.28
N GLY A 173 -32.07 14.24 0.93
CA GLY A 173 -32.25 14.18 2.38
C GLY A 173 -32.73 12.79 2.85
N HIS A 174 -32.62 12.54 4.15
CA HIS A 174 -32.97 11.26 4.79
C HIS A 174 -34.49 11.03 4.95
N GLU A 175 -35.33 11.93 4.44
CA GLU A 175 -36.78 11.88 4.69
C GLU A 175 -37.42 10.66 4.00
N SER A 176 -38.07 9.86 4.85
CA SER A 176 -38.63 8.55 4.55
C SER A 176 -39.52 8.59 3.31
N LEU A 177 -39.11 7.90 2.24
CA LEU A 177 -39.96 7.61 1.09
C LEU A 177 -41.08 6.66 1.55
N LEU A 178 -42.23 7.23 1.92
CA LEU A 178 -43.51 6.54 1.93
C LEU A 178 -43.83 6.14 0.48
N ALA A 179 -43.35 4.98 0.07
CA ALA A 179 -43.82 4.33 -1.15
C ALA A 179 -45.17 3.65 -0.82
N GLY A 180 -46.22 4.14 -1.48
CA GLY A 180 -47.48 3.42 -1.65
C GLY A 180 -47.42 2.50 -2.87
#